data_AF-A0A959F133-F1
#
_entry.id   AF-A0A959F133-F1
#
_cell.length_a   1.000
_cell.length_b   1.000
_cell.length_c   1.000
_cell.angle_alpha   90.00
_cell.angle_beta   90.00
_cell.angle_gamma   90.00
#
_symmetry.space_group_name_H-M   'P 1'
#
loop_
_entity.id
_entity.type
_entity.pdbx_description
1 polymer ?
#
loop_
_entity_poly.entity_id
_entity_poly.type
_entity_poly.pdbx_seq_one_letter_code
_entity_poly.pdbx_strand_id
1 'polypeptide(L)'
;MPKPTIILAFADYRTDRQQHLRELDEEQYGILQALRPAVKAGLCTLETIPGANARKIAAAFQEAAGPVVAFHFAGHADGYGLMIDDGAPREGLAAFLGKQQDLRLVFLNACATQG
;
A
#
# COMPACT_ATOMS: atom_id res chain seq x y z
N MET A 1 -5.46 -21.36 -11.40
CA MET A 1 -5.47 -19.89 -11.52
C MET A 1 -4.63 -19.33 -10.38
N PRO A 2 -3.79 -18.32 -10.61
CA PRO A 2 -3.05 -17.66 -9.52
C PRO A 2 -4.02 -17.03 -8.52
N LYS A 3 -3.66 -17.03 -7.23
CA LYS A 3 -4.50 -16.42 -6.18
C LYS A 3 -4.44 -14.90 -6.29
N PRO A 4 -5.55 -14.18 -6.05
CA PRO A 4 -5.52 -12.73 -6.01
C PRO A 4 -4.65 -12.23 -4.86
N THR A 5 -3.87 -11.19 -5.12
CA THR A 5 -2.98 -10.54 -4.16
C THR A 5 -3.61 -9.25 -3.63
N ILE A 6 -3.52 -9.07 -2.31
CA ILE A 6 -3.84 -7.82 -1.63
C ILE A 6 -2.52 -7.22 -1.14
N ILE A 7 -2.25 -5.97 -1.50
CA ILE A 7 -1.06 -5.23 -1.05
C ILE A 7 -1.47 -4.21 0.01
N LEU A 8 -0.81 -4.24 1.16
CA LEU A 8 -0.94 -3.28 2.24
C LEU A 8 0.35 -2.49 2.39
N ALA A 9 0.32 -1.19 2.16
CA ALA A 9 1.45 -0.30 2.21
C ALA A 9 1.31 0.70 3.38
N PHE A 10 2.28 0.70 4.29
CA PHE A 10 2.29 1.57 5.46
C PHE A 10 3.54 2.44 5.41
N ALA A 11 3.39 3.77 5.43
CA ALA A 11 4.52 4.71 5.46
C ALA A 11 5.36 4.55 6.76
N ASP A 12 6.64 4.94 6.73
CA ASP A 12 7.50 4.86 7.92
C ASP A 12 7.34 6.10 8.79
N TYR A 13 7.12 5.90 10.08
CA TYR A 13 7.05 6.96 11.10
C TYR A 13 7.98 6.68 12.28
N ARG A 14 8.75 5.58 12.27
CA ARG A 14 9.59 5.19 13.42
C ARG A 14 10.72 6.20 13.69
N THR A 15 11.10 6.97 12.67
CA THR A 15 12.15 7.99 12.75
C THR A 15 11.67 9.33 13.27
N ASP A 16 10.37 9.63 13.27
CA ASP A 16 9.83 10.91 13.73
C ASP A 16 8.95 10.73 14.97
N ARG A 17 9.55 10.96 16.15
CA ARG A 17 8.87 10.89 17.46
C ARG A 17 7.65 11.81 17.58
N GLN A 18 7.53 12.84 16.74
CA GLN A 18 6.41 13.79 16.74
C GLN A 18 5.25 13.33 15.83
N GLN A 19 5.49 12.37 14.91
CA GLN A 19 4.53 11.91 13.90
C GLN A 19 4.22 10.41 14.03
N HIS A 20 4.47 9.82 15.19
CA HIS A 20 4.13 8.42 15.45
C HIS A 20 2.61 8.26 15.48
N LEU A 21 2.02 7.92 14.33
CA LEU A 21 0.61 7.60 14.19
C LEU A 21 0.36 6.23 14.82
N ARG A 22 0.13 6.20 16.14
CA ARG A 22 -0.24 4.97 16.88
C ARG A 22 -1.42 4.23 16.24
N GLU A 23 -2.29 4.99 15.59
CA GLU A 23 -3.47 4.49 14.88
C GLU A 23 -3.09 3.63 13.65
N LEU A 24 -1.89 3.79 13.07
CA LEU A 24 -1.43 2.95 11.94
C LEU A 24 -1.11 1.52 12.37
N ASP A 25 -0.51 1.33 13.56
CA ASP A 25 -0.28 -0.02 14.09
C ASP A 25 -1.62 -0.72 14.37
N GLU A 26 -2.61 0.01 14.88
CA GLU A 26 -3.97 -0.50 15.10
C GLU A 26 -4.70 -0.80 13.79
N GLU A 27 -4.58 0.07 12.78
CA GLU A 27 -5.13 -0.12 11.45
C GLU A 27 -4.51 -1.34 10.77
N GLN A 28 -3.17 -1.43 10.75
CA GLN A 28 -2.45 -2.58 10.22
C GLN A 28 -2.91 -3.85 10.92
N TYR A 29 -2.94 -3.87 12.25
CA TYR A 29 -3.38 -5.03 13.01
C TYR A 29 -4.83 -5.42 12.67
N GLY A 30 -5.74 -4.45 12.62
CA GLY A 30 -7.15 -4.67 12.30
C GLY A 30 -7.36 -5.27 10.91
N ILE A 31 -6.70 -4.71 9.89
CA ILE A 31 -6.77 -5.21 8.51
C ILE A 31 -6.20 -6.64 8.43
N LEU A 32 -5.05 -6.89 9.06
CA LEU A 32 -4.44 -8.22 9.10
C LEU A 32 -5.38 -9.25 9.76
N GLN A 33 -6.02 -8.91 10.88
CA GLN A 33 -6.97 -9.82 11.53
C GLN A 33 -8.20 -10.07 10.65
N ALA A 34 -8.73 -9.05 9.97
CA ALA A 34 -9.87 -9.19 9.08
C ALA A 34 -9.58 -10.08 7.86
N LEU A 35 -8.37 -9.99 7.29
CA LEU A 35 -7.96 -10.79 6.13
C LEU A 35 -7.46 -12.19 6.49
N ARG A 36 -7.06 -12.43 7.74
CA ARG A 36 -6.49 -13.68 8.20
C ARG A 36 -7.35 -14.92 7.87
N PRO A 37 -8.69 -14.93 8.03
CA PRO A 37 -9.51 -16.08 7.64
C PRO A 37 -9.43 -16.39 6.14
N ALA A 38 -9.43 -15.35 5.30
CA ALA A 38 -9.36 -15.51 3.84
C ALA A 38 -7.99 -16.04 3.38
N VAL A 39 -6.90 -15.54 3.98
CA VAL A 39 -5.55 -16.06 3.75
C VAL A 39 -5.44 -17.51 4.19
N LYS A 40 -5.94 -17.86 5.38
CA LYS A 40 -5.95 -19.24 5.89
C LYS A 40 -6.76 -20.20 5.03
N ALA A 41 -7.90 -19.74 4.49
CA ALA A 41 -8.71 -20.50 3.54
C ALA A 41 -8.07 -20.56 2.14
N GLY A 42 -6.95 -19.87 1.92
CA GLY A 42 -6.24 -19.86 0.65
C GLY A 42 -6.95 -19.07 -0.45
N LEU A 43 -7.85 -18.15 -0.10
CA LEU A 43 -8.63 -17.35 -1.03
C LEU A 43 -7.83 -16.19 -1.64
N CYS A 44 -6.83 -15.67 -0.91
CA CYS A 44 -5.96 -14.60 -1.37
C CYS A 44 -4.55 -14.74 -0.76
N THR A 45 -3.61 -14.03 -1.37
CA THR A 45 -2.27 -13.75 -0.82
C THR A 45 -2.25 -12.33 -0.28
N LEU A 46 -1.42 -12.13 0.75
CA LEU A 46 -1.29 -10.84 1.42
C LEU A 46 0.18 -10.42 1.43
N GLU A 47 0.46 -9.24 0.91
CA GLU A 47 1.78 -8.63 0.90
C GLU A 47 1.75 -7.33 1.71
N THR A 48 2.68 -7.17 2.64
CA THR A 48 2.76 -5.99 3.51
C THR A 48 4.09 -5.27 3.30
N ILE A 49 4.01 -3.98 3.02
CA ILE A 49 5.15 -3.11 2.73
C ILE A 49 5.35 -2.15 3.90
N PRO A 50 6.29 -2.43 4.81
CA PRO A 50 6.67 -1.48 5.85
C PRO A 50 7.56 -0.37 5.28
N GLY A 51 7.34 0.85 5.76
CA GLY A 51 8.07 2.03 5.30
C GLY A 51 7.90 2.23 3.79
N ALA A 52 6.64 2.21 3.36
CA ALA A 52 6.25 2.25 1.97
C ALA A 52 6.80 3.50 1.28
N ASN A 53 7.39 3.30 0.10
CA ASN A 53 7.75 4.34 -0.84
C ASN A 53 7.40 3.88 -2.26
N ALA A 54 7.45 4.79 -3.23
CA ALA A 54 7.03 4.52 -4.61
C ALA A 54 7.76 3.32 -5.21
N ARG A 55 9.08 3.21 -4.96
CA ARG A 55 9.90 2.10 -5.45
C ARG A 55 9.46 0.76 -4.87
N LYS A 56 9.24 0.68 -3.55
CA LYS A 56 8.76 -0.55 -2.89
C LYS A 56 7.36 -0.93 -3.36
N ILE A 57 6.46 0.05 -3.53
CA ILE A 57 5.12 -0.18 -4.05
C ILE A 57 5.19 -0.73 -5.48
N ALA A 58 5.95 -0.07 -6.37
CA ALA A 58 6.10 -0.53 -7.75
C ALA A 58 6.71 -1.94 -7.83
N ALA A 59 7.72 -2.22 -7.01
CA ALA A 59 8.33 -3.56 -6.92
C ALA A 59 7.30 -4.62 -6.46
N ALA A 60 6.51 -4.35 -5.42
CA ALA A 60 5.49 -5.27 -4.92
C ALA A 60 4.45 -5.62 -6.00
N PHE A 61 3.99 -4.63 -6.79
CA PHE A 61 3.08 -4.89 -7.90
C PHE A 61 3.73 -5.74 -9.02
N GLN A 62 5.03 -5.58 -9.27
CA GLN A 62 5.77 -6.36 -10.27
C GLN A 62 6.08 -7.79 -9.79
N GLU A 63 6.35 -7.95 -8.49
CA GLU A 63 6.78 -9.20 -7.87
C GLU A 63 5.60 -10.04 -7.34
N ALA A 64 4.38 -9.49 -7.33
CA ALA A 64 3.18 -10.16 -6.86
C ALA A 64 2.99 -11.52 -7.53
N ALA A 65 2.80 -12.57 -6.71
CA ALA A 65 2.63 -13.95 -7.17
C ALA A 65 1.32 -14.21 -7.96
N GLY A 66 0.44 -13.21 -8.02
CA GLY A 66 -0.85 -13.27 -8.69
C GLY A 66 -1.46 -11.88 -8.85
N PRO A 67 -2.61 -11.78 -9.52
CA PRO A 67 -3.21 -10.49 -9.90
C PRO A 67 -3.47 -9.65 -8.65
N VAL A 68 -2.95 -8.42 -8.63
CA VAL A 68 -3.20 -7.48 -7.54
C VAL A 68 -4.61 -6.92 -7.70
N VAL A 69 -5.52 -7.29 -6.80
CA VAL A 69 -6.94 -6.91 -6.87
C VAL A 69 -7.31 -5.79 -5.90
N ALA A 70 -6.53 -5.62 -4.84
CA ALA A 70 -6.74 -4.58 -3.85
C ALA A 70 -5.41 -4.00 -3.37
N PHE A 71 -5.41 -2.68 -3.19
CA PHE A 71 -4.29 -1.92 -2.65
C PHE A 71 -4.79 -1.01 -1.52
N HIS A 72 -4.08 -1.06 -0.40
CA HIS A 72 -4.29 -0.20 0.76
C HIS A 72 -3.02 0.61 1.00
N PHE A 73 -3.15 1.92 1.14
CA PHE A 73 -2.06 2.79 1.58
C PHE A 73 -2.49 3.55 2.83
N ALA A 74 -1.63 3.58 3.86
CA ALA A 74 -1.81 4.41 5.03
C ALA A 74 -0.52 5.17 5.39
N GLY A 75 -0.61 6.50 5.59
CA GLY A 75 0.54 7.38 5.84
C GLY A 75 0.23 8.87 5.67
N HIS A 76 1.24 9.74 5.72
CA HIS A 76 1.06 11.18 5.48
C HIS A 76 0.82 11.49 3.99
N ALA A 77 0.04 12.54 3.69
CA ALA A 77 -0.26 12.96 2.31
C ALA A 77 0.91 13.64 1.58
N ASP A 78 1.98 14.02 2.28
CA ASP A 78 3.26 14.36 1.62
C ASP A 78 3.88 13.11 0.96
N GLY A 79 3.63 11.93 1.54
CA GLY A 79 3.82 10.62 0.93
C GLY A 79 2.88 10.33 -0.24
N TYR A 80 1.87 11.16 -0.53
CA TYR A 80 1.12 11.05 -1.80
C TYR A 80 1.86 11.69 -2.98
N GLY A 81 2.84 12.57 -2.69
CA GLY A 81 3.83 13.06 -3.66
C GLY A 81 4.84 12.00 -4.10
N LEU A 82 4.58 10.71 -3.81
CA LEU A 82 5.35 9.55 -4.20
C LEU A 82 5.30 9.34 -5.73
N MET A 83 6.07 10.16 -6.46
CA MET A 83 6.77 9.88 -7.73
C MET A 83 7.66 11.07 -8.13
N ILE A 84 8.49 11.56 -7.21
CA ILE A 84 9.69 12.33 -7.55
C ILE A 84 10.79 11.90 -6.59
N ASP A 85 11.57 10.88 -6.97
CA ASP A 85 13.03 10.92 -6.87
C ASP A 85 13.62 9.67 -7.53
N ASP A 86 14.81 9.82 -8.11
CA ASP A 86 15.61 8.87 -8.93
C ASP A 86 15.40 8.89 -10.47
N GLY A 87 14.93 9.99 -11.05
CA GLY A 87 15.16 10.28 -12.48
C GLY A 87 14.40 9.44 -13.53
N ALA A 88 13.38 8.68 -13.14
CA ALA A 88 12.47 7.98 -14.04
C ALA A 88 11.16 8.78 -14.28
N PRO A 89 10.40 8.54 -15.39
CA PRO A 89 9.24 9.36 -15.72
C PRO A 89 8.17 9.38 -14.62
N ARG A 90 7.76 10.61 -14.29
CA ARG A 90 6.74 11.03 -13.31
C ARG A 90 5.34 10.58 -13.71
N GLU A 91 4.91 9.40 -13.26
CA GLU A 91 3.49 9.08 -13.26
C GLU A 91 3.04 8.97 -11.81
N GLY A 92 2.27 9.96 -11.32
CA GLY A 92 1.82 9.95 -9.92
C GLY A 92 1.16 8.62 -9.55
N LEU A 93 1.15 8.27 -8.26
CA LEU A 93 0.60 6.99 -7.75
C LEU A 93 -0.77 6.65 -8.38
N ALA A 94 -1.65 7.63 -8.57
CA ALA A 94 -2.94 7.44 -9.25
C ALA A 94 -2.81 6.94 -10.71
N ALA A 95 -1.88 7.48 -11.50
CA ALA A 95 -1.63 7.03 -12.87
C ALA A 95 -1.01 5.63 -12.89
N PHE A 96 -0.09 5.33 -11.96
CA PHE A 96 0.45 3.98 -11.80
C PHE A 96 -0.64 2.96 -11.46
N LEU A 97 -1.50 3.27 -10.47
CA LEU A 97 -2.60 2.40 -10.05
C LEU A 97 -3.65 2.24 -11.17
N GLY A 98 -3.91 3.30 -11.94
CA GLY A 98 -4.84 3.27 -13.08
C GLY A 98 -4.42 2.35 -14.24
N LYS A 99 -3.14 1.94 -14.30
CA LYS A 99 -2.62 0.99 -15.29
C LYS A 99 -2.77 -0.48 -14.88
N GLN A 100 -3.14 -0.75 -13.62
CA GLN A 100 -3.21 -2.11 -13.09
C GLN A 100 -4.53 -2.76 -13.51
N GLN A 101 -4.45 -3.75 -14.41
CA GLN A 101 -5.63 -4.32 -15.09
C GLN A 101 -6.61 -5.02 -14.14
N ASP A 102 -6.09 -5.68 -13.10
CA ASP A 102 -6.89 -6.47 -12.17
C ASP A 102 -7.25 -5.71 -10.88
N LEU A 103 -6.71 -4.50 -10.70
CA LEU A 103 -6.93 -3.71 -9.49
C LEU A 103 -8.37 -3.20 -9.45
N ARG A 104 -9.13 -3.66 -8.46
CA ARG A 104 -10.56 -3.33 -8.27
C ARG A 104 -10.81 -2.39 -7.11
N LEU A 105 -9.95 -2.44 -6.10
CA LEU A 105 -10.11 -1.66 -4.88
C LEU A 105 -8.83 -0.92 -4.54
N VAL A 106 -8.96 0.38 -4.32
CA VAL A 106 -7.90 1.23 -3.78
C VAL A 106 -8.45 1.94 -2.56
N PHE A 107 -7.82 1.73 -1.40
CA PHE A 107 -8.13 2.44 -0.17
C PHE A 107 -6.92 3.27 0.24
N LEU A 108 -7.12 4.57 0.47
CA LEU A 108 -6.05 5.50 0.76
C LEU A 108 -6.40 6.24 2.05
N ASN A 109 -5.74 5.87 3.14
CA ASN A 109 -5.82 6.55 4.43
C ASN A 109 -4.63 7.50 4.58
N ALA A 110 -4.74 8.71 4.02
CA ALA A 110 -3.71 9.72 4.24
C ALA A 110 -4.28 11.04 4.72
N CYS A 111 -3.71 11.56 5.80
CA CYS A 111 -4.03 12.89 6.29
C CYS A 111 -3.43 13.95 5.36
N ALA A 112 -4.30 14.68 4.66
CA ALA A 112 -3.96 15.89 3.94
C ALA A 112 -3.56 16.99 4.93
N THR A 113 -2.27 17.36 4.97
CA THR A 113 -1.79 18.48 5.80
C THR A 113 -1.99 19.85 5.13
N GLN A 114 -2.65 19.91 3.97
CA GLN A 114 -3.06 21.17 3.35
C GLN A 114 -4.51 21.09 2.88
N GLY A 115 -5.35 21.89 3.53
CA GLY A 115 -6.66 22.34 3.06
C GLY A 115 -6.63 23.86 2.94
#